data_AF-A0A9W5K1N6-F1
#
_entry.id   AF-A0A9W5K1N6-F1
#
_cell.length_a   1.000
_cell.length_b   1.000
_cell.length_c   1.000
_cell.angle_alpha   90.00
_cell.angle_beta   90.00
_cell.angle_gamma   90.00
#
_symmetry.space_group_name_H-M   'P 1'
#
loop_
_entity.id
_entity.type
_entity.pdbx_description
1 polymer ?
#
loop_
_entity_poly.entity_id
_entity_poly.type
_entity_poly.pdbx_seq_one_letter_code
_entity_poly.pdbx_strand_id
1 'polypeptide(L)'
;MRKVTVPVDMTSEQKTLLGVLSKRQLIYLLGGGASLYLYVPFLWRLFAPIDAVVAFFICLILALPTVIGIITFAFIYKEKQHMYLDKYLLIKMRSRSEKGKWRKGYEPTTWAKENL
;
A
#
# COMPACT_ATOMS: atom_id res chain seq x y z
N MET A 1 -2.81 -26.26 -23.62
CA MET A 1 -2.14 -25.45 -22.57
C MET A 1 -3.10 -25.24 -21.41
N ARG A 2 -2.84 -25.80 -20.22
CA ARG A 2 -3.69 -25.60 -19.04
C ARG A 2 -3.43 -24.18 -18.49
N LYS A 3 -4.46 -23.34 -18.42
CA LYS A 3 -4.36 -22.03 -17.76
C LYS A 3 -4.37 -22.28 -16.26
N VAL A 4 -3.26 -21.99 -15.59
CA VAL A 4 -3.15 -22.09 -14.13
C VAL A 4 -3.07 -20.67 -13.59
N THR A 5 -3.92 -20.36 -12.62
CA THR A 5 -3.86 -19.09 -11.88
C THR A 5 -2.72 -19.18 -10.90
N VAL A 6 -1.67 -18.39 -11.11
CA VAL A 6 -0.50 -18.31 -10.23
C VAL A 6 -0.55 -16.96 -9.51
N PRO A 7 -0.18 -16.88 -8.22
CA PRO A 7 0.01 -15.60 -7.56
C PRO A 7 1.07 -14.77 -8.29
N VAL A 8 0.81 -13.47 -8.45
CA VAL A 8 1.71 -12.50 -9.07
C VAL A 8 3.11 -12.64 -8.46
N ASP A 9 4.14 -12.76 -9.29
CA ASP A 9 5.51 -12.90 -8.84
C ASP A 9 5.93 -11.67 -8.02
N MET A 10 6.46 -11.92 -6.82
CA MET A 10 6.61 -10.94 -5.74
C MET A 10 8.06 -10.56 -5.49
N THR A 11 8.91 -10.78 -6.49
CA THR A 11 10.35 -10.52 -6.41
C THR A 11 10.62 -9.08 -5.97
N SER A 12 11.01 -9.01 -4.69
CA SER A 12 11.64 -7.97 -3.91
C SER A 12 11.17 -6.53 -4.14
N GLU A 13 10.25 -6.06 -3.28
CA GLU A 13 10.26 -4.64 -2.97
C GLU A 13 11.60 -4.31 -2.30
N GLN A 14 12.57 -3.85 -3.09
CA GLN A 14 13.88 -3.49 -2.60
C GLN A 14 13.76 -2.23 -1.73
N LYS A 15 14.20 -2.34 -0.47
CA LYS A 15 14.28 -1.19 0.42
C LYS A 15 15.39 -0.27 -0.10
N THR A 16 14.98 0.85 -0.67
CA THR A 16 15.89 1.77 -1.37
C THR A 16 16.41 2.88 -0.48
N LEU A 17 15.67 3.27 0.55
CA LEU A 17 16.07 4.36 1.44
C LEU A 17 16.59 3.78 2.76
N LEU A 18 17.89 3.96 3.02
CA LEU A 18 18.60 3.50 4.23
C LEU A 18 18.46 2.00 4.53
N GLY A 19 18.00 1.19 3.57
CA GLY A 19 17.63 -0.21 3.82
C GLY A 19 16.42 -0.41 4.73
N VAL A 20 15.70 0.67 5.08
CA VAL A 20 14.53 0.64 5.98
C VAL A 20 13.22 0.84 5.21
N LEU A 21 13.18 1.80 4.29
CA LEU A 21 11.95 2.20 3.57
C LEU A 21 12.00 1.85 2.09
N SER A 22 10.85 1.43 1.55
CA SER A 22 10.66 1.23 0.11
C SER A 22 10.30 2.54 -0.61
N LYS A 23 10.52 2.60 -1.93
CA LYS A 23 10.09 3.76 -2.75
C LYS A 23 8.60 4.08 -2.60
N ARG A 24 7.77 3.05 -2.41
CA ARG A 24 6.33 3.24 -2.23
C ARG A 24 5.99 3.90 -0.89
N GLN A 25 6.58 3.40 0.20
CA GLN A 25 6.41 4.01 1.51
C GLN A 25 6.85 5.48 1.49
N LEU A 26 7.94 5.77 0.78
CA LEU A 26 8.40 7.14 0.58
C LEU A 26 7.37 8.00 -0.16
N ILE A 27 6.74 7.51 -1.23
CA ILE A 27 5.71 8.26 -1.96
C ILE A 27 4.51 8.56 -1.06
N TYR A 28 4.05 7.59 -0.27
CA TYR A 28 2.93 7.82 0.66
C TYR A 28 3.29 8.81 1.78
N LEU A 29 4.50 8.71 2.34
CA LEU A 29 4.97 9.63 3.39
C LEU A 29 5.17 11.05 2.83
N LEU A 30 5.75 11.20 1.65
CA LEU A 30 5.95 12.50 1.01
C LEU A 30 4.63 13.11 0.55
N GLY A 31 3.78 12.36 -0.15
CA GLY A 31 2.49 12.84 -0.62
C GLY A 31 1.55 13.18 0.54
N GLY A 32 1.53 12.31 1.56
CA GLY A 32 0.76 12.50 2.77
C GLY A 32 1.24 13.66 3.64
N GLY A 33 2.56 13.75 3.86
CA GLY A 33 3.20 14.84 4.58
C GLY A 33 3.02 16.18 3.88
N ALA A 34 3.18 16.22 2.56
CA ALA A 34 2.92 17.42 1.76
C ALA A 34 1.45 17.85 1.85
N SER A 35 0.51 16.90 1.82
CA SER A 35 -0.91 17.19 1.97
C SER A 35 -1.19 17.82 3.34
N LEU A 36 -0.73 17.20 4.44
CA LEU A 36 -0.84 17.75 5.80
C LEU A 36 -0.25 19.15 5.91
N TYR A 37 0.93 19.36 5.33
CA TYR A 37 1.61 20.66 5.35
C TYR A 37 0.84 21.76 4.61
N LEU A 38 0.03 21.42 3.61
CA LEU A 38 -0.78 22.41 2.90
C LEU A 38 -2.06 22.75 3.67
N TYR A 39 -2.84 21.75 4.10
CA TYR A 39 -4.16 22.02 4.63
C TYR A 39 -4.16 22.36 6.13
N VAL A 40 -3.23 21.82 6.94
CA VAL A 40 -3.21 22.09 8.39
C VAL A 40 -2.93 23.57 8.69
N PRO A 41 -1.92 24.23 8.09
CA PRO A 41 -1.71 25.66 8.30
C PRO A 41 -2.85 26.53 7.78
N PHE A 42 -3.51 26.10 6.69
CA PHE A 42 -4.69 26.78 6.17
C PHE A 42 -5.85 26.75 7.17
N LEU A 43 -6.17 25.58 7.72
CA LEU A 43 -7.20 25.43 8.76
C LEU A 43 -6.83 26.19 10.04
N TRP A 44 -5.56 26.13 10.45
CA TRP A 44 -5.09 26.87 11.62
C TRP A 44 -5.33 28.37 11.46
N ARG A 45 -4.96 28.96 10.33
CA ARG A 45 -5.20 30.39 10.06
C ARG A 45 -6.67 30.78 10.08
N LEU A 46 -7.56 29.86 9.70
CA LEU A 46 -9.00 30.10 9.67
C LEU A 46 -9.64 30.09 11.06
N PHE A 47 -9.24 29.15 11.93
CA PHE A 47 -9.90 28.92 13.22
C PHE A 47 -9.15 29.52 14.43
N ALA A 48 -7.82 29.66 14.37
CA ALA A 48 -7.03 30.18 15.48
C ALA A 48 -7.41 31.62 15.93
N PRO A 49 -7.88 32.52 15.04
CA PRO A 49 -8.35 33.85 15.46
C PRO A 49 -9.61 33.82 16.33
N ILE A 50 -10.41 32.74 16.26
CA ILE A 50 -11.65 32.59 17.02
C ILE A 50 -11.35 31.97 18.38
N ASP A 51 -10.71 30.80 18.36
CA ASP A 51 -10.28 30.08 19.56
C ASP A 51 -9.16 29.10 19.19
N ALA A 52 -7.96 29.33 19.73
CA ALA A 52 -6.79 28.51 19.44
C ALA A 52 -6.91 27.06 19.95
N VAL A 53 -7.63 26.84 21.06
CA VAL A 53 -7.83 25.50 21.62
C VAL A 53 -8.76 24.70 20.72
N VAL A 54 -9.87 25.30 20.30
CA VAL A 54 -10.82 24.66 19.37
C VAL A 54 -10.15 24.40 18.02
N ALA A 55 -9.37 25.36 17.49
CA ALA A 55 -8.62 25.19 16.24
C ALA A 55 -7.64 24.01 16.30
N PHE A 56 -6.96 23.81 17.42
CA PHE A 56 -6.06 22.68 17.63
C PHE A 56 -6.79 21.34 17.53
N PHE A 57 -7.93 21.18 18.22
CA PHE A 57 -8.71 19.94 18.16
C PHE A 57 -9.27 19.67 16.75
N ILE A 58 -9.74 20.71 16.06
CA ILE A 58 -10.22 20.59 14.67
C ILE A 58 -9.10 20.09 13.75
N CYS A 59 -7.91 20.71 13.83
CA CYS A 59 -6.77 20.30 13.02
C CYS A 59 -6.33 18.86 13.33
N LEU A 60 -6.34 18.46 14.60
CA LEU A 60 -5.95 17.13 15.03
C LEU A 60 -6.96 16.07 14.54
N ILE A 61 -8.26 16.32 14.70
CA ILE A 61 -9.32 15.40 14.24
C ILE A 61 -9.27 15.23 12.72
N LEU A 62 -8.98 16.30 11.96
CA LEU A 62 -8.85 16.24 10.51
C LEU A 62 -7.51 15.65 10.04
N ALA A 63 -6.45 15.78 10.82
CA ALA A 63 -5.15 15.16 10.53
C ALA A 63 -5.21 13.64 10.69
N LEU A 64 -5.87 13.14 11.73
CA LEU A 64 -5.95 11.71 12.04
C LEU A 64 -6.36 10.81 10.86
N PRO A 65 -7.47 11.03 10.14
CA PRO A 65 -7.88 10.15 9.05
C PRO A 65 -6.86 10.10 7.91
N THR A 66 -6.18 11.22 7.62
CA THR A 66 -5.15 11.23 6.58
C THR A 66 -3.91 10.44 7.00
N VAL A 67 -3.45 10.60 8.25
CA VAL A 67 -2.33 9.84 8.83
C VAL A 67 -2.65 8.35 8.84
N ILE A 68 -3.85 7.97 9.29
CA ILE A 68 -4.30 6.58 9.30
C ILE A 68 -4.30 6.01 7.89
N GLY A 69 -4.82 6.76 6.90
CA GLY A 69 -4.78 6.37 5.50
C GLY A 69 -3.36 6.12 5.00
N ILE A 70 -2.45 7.08 5.21
CA ILE A 70 -1.04 6.99 4.79
C ILE A 70 -0.38 5.74 5.39
N ILE A 71 -0.53 5.51 6.69
CA ILE A 71 0.07 4.36 7.37
C ILE A 71 -0.50 3.04 6.83
N THR A 72 -1.83 2.99 6.67
CA THR A 72 -2.55 1.81 6.18
C THR A 72 -2.06 1.41 4.79
N PHE A 73 -1.96 2.35 3.86
CA PHE A 73 -1.52 2.05 2.49
C PHE A 73 0.00 1.85 2.38
N ALA A 74 0.80 2.51 3.22
CA ALA A 74 2.25 2.41 3.16
C ALA A 74 2.79 1.10 3.78
N PHE A 75 2.21 0.65 4.90
CA PHE A 75 2.81 -0.41 5.73
C PHE A 75 2.00 -1.70 5.83
N ILE A 76 0.70 -1.71 5.55
CA ILE A 76 -0.08 -2.95 5.72
C ILE A 76 0.29 -3.95 4.63
N TYR A 77 0.85 -5.06 5.09
CA TYR A 77 1.18 -6.24 4.29
C TYR A 77 0.14 -7.33 4.54
N LYS A 78 -0.38 -7.94 3.46
CA LYS A 78 -1.29 -9.08 3.52
C LYS A 78 -0.51 -10.37 3.32
N GLU A 79 -0.22 -11.07 4.41
CA GLU A 79 0.57 -12.30 4.40
C GLU A 79 -0.04 -13.39 3.51
N LYS A 80 -1.36 -13.61 3.57
CA LYS A 80 -2.05 -14.64 2.76
C LYS A 80 -1.86 -14.48 1.26
N GLN A 81 -1.69 -13.25 0.79
CA GLN A 81 -1.47 -12.91 -0.62
C GLN A 81 -0.04 -12.46 -0.88
N HIS A 82 0.83 -12.53 0.13
CA HIS A 82 2.20 -12.03 0.15
C HIS A 82 2.39 -10.63 -0.46
N MET A 83 1.36 -9.78 -0.38
CA MET A 83 1.31 -8.52 -1.10
C MET A 83 0.83 -7.39 -0.19
N TYR A 84 1.32 -6.18 -0.43
CA TYR A 84 0.85 -5.00 0.28
C TYR A 84 -0.56 -4.58 -0.14
N LEU A 85 -1.24 -3.90 0.77
CA LEU A 85 -2.64 -3.56 0.67
C LEU A 85 -2.97 -2.71 -0.58
N ASP A 86 -2.09 -1.78 -0.95
CA ASP A 86 -2.24 -0.94 -2.14
C ASP A 86 -2.27 -1.75 -3.44
N LYS A 87 -1.27 -2.62 -3.64
CA LYS A 87 -1.16 -3.50 -4.81
C LYS A 87 -2.28 -4.51 -4.82
N TYR A 88 -2.63 -5.05 -3.65
CA TYR A 88 -3.74 -5.97 -3.49
C TYR A 88 -5.07 -5.33 -3.94
N LEU A 89 -5.35 -4.10 -3.49
CA LEU A 89 -6.56 -3.37 -3.89
C LEU A 89 -6.56 -3.03 -5.38
N LEU A 90 -5.44 -2.56 -5.93
CA LEU A 90 -5.32 -2.27 -7.36
C LEU A 90 -5.59 -3.51 -8.22
N ILE A 91 -5.01 -4.65 -7.87
CA ILE A 91 -5.25 -5.91 -8.59
C ILE A 91 -6.69 -6.36 -8.40
N LYS A 92 -7.23 -6.29 -7.18
CA LYS A 92 -8.63 -6.66 -6.89
C LYS A 92 -9.63 -5.82 -7.68
N MET A 93 -9.37 -4.52 -7.83
CA MET A 93 -10.23 -3.60 -8.59
C MET A 93 -10.07 -3.76 -10.11
N ARG A 94 -8.85 -4.05 -10.59
CA ARG A 94 -8.54 -4.14 -12.03
C ARG A 94 -8.79 -5.52 -12.63
N SER A 95 -8.55 -6.60 -11.87
CA SER A 95 -8.39 -7.96 -12.41
C SER A 95 -8.98 -9.00 -11.44
N ARG A 96 -10.05 -9.71 -11.82
CA ARG A 96 -10.51 -10.90 -11.05
C ARG A 96 -9.47 -12.04 -11.03
N SER A 97 -8.53 -12.05 -11.99
CA SER A 97 -7.43 -13.03 -12.09
C SER A 97 -6.40 -12.56 -13.12
N GLU A 98 -5.11 -12.66 -12.82
CA GLU A 98 -4.08 -12.59 -13.85
C GLU A 98 -3.87 -13.96 -14.49
N LYS A 99 -4.01 -14.05 -15.83
CA LYS A 99 -3.75 -15.27 -16.61
C LYS A 99 -2.29 -15.23 -17.08
N GLY A 100 -1.36 -15.66 -16.23
CA GLY A 100 0.03 -15.89 -16.65
C GLY A 100 0.16 -17.10 -17.59
N LYS A 101 0.89 -16.97 -18.69
CA LYS A 101 1.33 -18.11 -19.51
C LYS A 101 2.70 -18.56 -19.03
N TRP A 102 2.76 -19.62 -18.21
CA TRP A 102 4.02 -20.26 -17.85
C TRP A 102 4.44 -21.27 -18.92
N ARG A 103 5.71 -21.24 -19.35
CA ARG A 103 6.34 -22.39 -20.02
C ARG A 103 6.68 -23.41 -18.94
N LYS A 104 6.16 -24.64 -19.08
CA LYS A 104 6.67 -25.77 -18.29
C LYS A 104 8.16 -25.90 -18.59
N GLY A 105 9.01 -25.82 -17.57
CA GLY A 105 10.28 -26.54 -17.61
C GLY A 105 9.98 -28.02 -17.86
N TYR A 106 10.86 -28.71 -18.58
CA TYR A 106 10.62 -30.05 -19.11
C TYR A 106 10.32 -31.11 -18.03
N GLU A 107 10.58 -30.83 -16.75
CA GLU A 107 10.37 -31.77 -15.66
C GLU A 107 9.31 -31.29 -14.65
N PRO A 108 8.27 -32.10 -14.36
CA PRO A 108 7.34 -31.81 -13.29
C PRO A 108 8.01 -32.00 -11.92
N THR A 109 8.00 -30.94 -11.10
CA THR A 109 8.42 -30.99 -9.69
C THR A 109 7.55 -31.96 -8.88
N THR A 110 8.18 -32.67 -7.94
CA THR A 110 7.64 -33.82 -7.19
C THR A 110 6.30 -33.56 -6.48
N TRP A 111 6.03 -32.34 -6.02
CA TRP A 111 4.76 -31.98 -5.37
C TRP A 111 3.50 -32.18 -6.24
N ALA A 112 3.65 -32.25 -7.57
CA ALA A 112 2.53 -32.51 -8.49
C ALA A 112 2.19 -34.00 -8.67
N LYS A 113 3.02 -34.92 -8.15
CA LYS A 113 2.81 -36.38 -8.30
C LYS A 113 2.02 -37.02 -7.15
N GLU A 114 1.93 -36.36 -5.99
CA GLU A 114 1.31 -36.94 -4.79
C GLU A 114 -0.23 -36.79 -4.72
N ASN A 115 -0.84 -36.10 -5.70
CA ASN A 115 -2.29 -35.87 -5.72
C ASN A 115 -2.95 -36.32 -7.05
N LEU A 116 -2.45 -37.40 -7.65
CA LEU A 116 -3.10 -38.08 -8.79
C LEU A 116 -3.54 -39.48 -8.39
#